data_AF-A0A199UA22-F1
#
_entry.id   AF-A0A199UA22-F1
#
_cell.length_a   1.000
_cell.length_b   1.000
_cell.length_c   1.000
_cell.angle_alpha   90.00
_cell.angle_beta   90.00
_cell.angle_gamma   90.00
#
_symmetry.space_group_name_H-M   'P 1'
#
loop_
_entity.id
_entity.type
_entity.pdbx_description
1 polymer ?
#
loop_
_entity_poly.entity_id
_entity_poly.type
_entity_poly.pdbx_seq_one_letter_code
_entity_poly.pdbx_strand_id
1 'polypeptide(L)'
;MVKPEMELPAQAEEDNSEDTKDTLQEKKQELGDYFNMSLEEIHQANAFNNIEKIVSTLTHNSATLYEKANLQKLMDRFTEFKGSVPDSVTTAERTQAHSISLLMKSIMLKQSLAHVQEQLRSSEAGLSKISKEKEELDIQIQSLISRKEKLIEHKKSTEFQLETTKKTVSTNLSEQKMIDGEIEQAYENWFKAKEKLVLANASWKLFKECIEL
;
A
#
# COMPACT_ATOMS: atom_id res chain seq x y z
N MET A 1 82.26 52.24 87.68
CA MET A 1 81.60 51.18 86.85
C MET A 1 80.71 51.92 85.86
N VAL A 2 81.12 51.98 84.59
CA VAL A 2 80.61 51.14 83.48
C VAL A 2 79.21 51.59 83.01
N LYS A 3 79.23 52.32 81.88
CA LYS A 3 78.19 52.51 80.84
C LYS A 3 78.28 51.33 79.82
N PRO A 4 77.53 51.22 78.70
CA PRO A 4 76.48 52.10 78.12
C PRO A 4 75.17 51.25 77.89
N GLU A 5 74.41 51.27 76.79
CA GLU A 5 73.45 52.26 76.21
C GLU A 5 72.30 51.47 75.49
N MET A 6 71.27 52.15 74.94
CA MET A 6 70.28 51.67 73.91
C MET A 6 69.22 50.60 74.34
N GLU A 7 68.07 50.42 73.67
CA GLU A 7 67.61 50.80 72.31
C GLU A 7 66.06 50.92 72.21
N LEU A 8 65.53 51.56 71.16
CA LEU A 8 64.11 51.43 70.77
C LEU A 8 63.90 50.17 69.90
N PRO A 9 62.76 49.48 69.97
CA PRO A 9 62.32 48.63 68.87
C PRO A 9 61.70 49.49 67.77
N ALA A 10 62.37 49.53 66.61
CA ALA A 10 61.79 50.03 65.38
C ALA A 10 60.70 49.06 64.85
N GLN A 11 59.82 49.58 63.99
CA GLN A 11 58.87 48.75 63.26
C GLN A 11 59.62 47.87 62.26
N ALA A 12 59.36 46.55 62.30
CA ALA A 12 59.70 45.65 61.21
C ALA A 12 58.47 45.48 60.32
N GLU A 13 58.36 46.33 59.29
CA GLU A 13 57.60 46.00 58.09
C GLU A 13 58.53 45.16 57.20
N GLU A 14 58.52 43.83 57.37
CA GLU A 14 59.20 42.93 56.45
C GLU A 14 58.22 41.95 55.79
N ASP A 15 58.31 41.98 54.47
CA ASP A 15 57.93 41.00 53.45
C ASP A 15 56.48 40.49 53.37
N ASN A 16 55.85 40.85 52.25
CA ASN A 16 54.57 40.33 51.78
C ASN A 16 54.56 40.25 50.23
N SER A 17 55.76 40.17 49.62
CA SER A 17 56.00 40.51 48.20
C SER A 17 56.31 39.32 47.29
N GLU A 18 56.65 38.17 47.88
CA GLU A 18 57.03 36.95 47.17
C GLU A 18 55.80 36.03 46.96
N ASP A 19 55.04 35.78 48.02
CA ASP A 19 53.79 34.99 48.03
C ASP A 19 52.72 35.51 47.04
N THR A 20 52.68 36.83 46.81
CA THR A 20 51.79 37.46 45.84
C THR A 20 52.17 37.24 44.38
N LYS A 21 53.44 36.90 44.05
CA LYS A 21 53.88 36.68 42.66
C LYS A 21 53.53 35.28 42.16
N ASP A 22 53.78 34.25 42.98
CA ASP A 22 53.48 32.87 42.61
C ASP A 22 51.96 32.68 42.40
N THR A 23 51.16 33.25 43.31
CA THR A 23 49.69 33.29 43.19
C THR A 23 49.20 33.94 41.88
N LEU A 24 49.90 34.97 41.37
CA LEU A 24 49.55 35.60 40.08
C LEU A 24 49.99 34.78 38.87
N GLN A 25 51.08 34.01 38.99
CA GLN A 25 51.55 33.13 37.92
C GLN A 25 50.62 31.92 37.75
N GLU A 26 50.13 31.33 38.84
CA GLU A 26 49.08 30.29 38.81
C GLU A 26 47.81 30.80 38.12
N LYS A 27 47.38 32.03 38.42
CA LYS A 27 46.21 32.64 37.77
C LYS A 27 46.39 32.88 36.27
N LYS A 28 47.63 33.14 35.80
CA LYS A 28 47.95 33.21 34.37
C LYS A 28 47.90 31.82 33.71
N GLN A 29 48.37 30.78 34.39
CA GLN A 29 48.28 29.40 33.90
C GLN A 29 46.83 28.94 33.82
N GLU A 30 46.04 29.13 34.87
CA GLU A 30 44.62 28.76 34.91
C GLU A 30 43.81 29.46 33.80
N LEU A 31 44.10 30.75 33.53
CA LEU A 31 43.51 31.47 32.39
C LEU A 31 43.96 30.90 31.03
N GLY A 32 45.23 30.49 30.92
CA GLY A 32 45.78 29.82 29.74
C GLY A 32 45.10 28.47 29.47
N ASP A 33 44.83 27.70 30.52
CA ASP A 33 44.14 26.41 30.42
C ASP A 33 42.71 26.61 29.89
N TYR A 34 41.97 27.61 30.38
CA TYR A 34 40.66 27.98 29.82
C TYR A 34 40.73 28.47 28.36
N PHE A 35 41.80 29.15 27.93
CA PHE A 35 41.96 29.55 26.53
C PHE A 35 42.19 28.39 25.56
N ASN A 36 42.58 27.21 26.05
CA ASN A 36 42.68 26.01 25.23
C ASN A 36 41.33 25.28 25.05
N MET A 37 40.27 25.72 25.76
CA MET A 37 38.92 25.18 25.65
C MET A 37 38.06 25.96 24.64
N SER A 38 37.07 25.31 24.05
CA SER A 38 36.01 25.97 23.27
C SER A 38 35.08 26.79 24.18
N LEU A 39 34.34 27.73 23.60
CA LEU A 39 33.33 28.50 24.34
C LEU A 39 32.18 27.60 24.85
N GLU A 40 31.83 26.56 24.11
CA GLU A 40 30.88 25.53 24.52
C GLU A 40 31.43 24.68 25.68
N GLU A 41 32.71 24.32 25.67
CA GLU A 41 33.35 23.60 26.77
C GLU A 41 33.43 24.47 28.03
N ILE A 42 33.75 25.77 27.90
CA ILE A 42 33.70 26.76 28.98
C ILE A 42 32.28 26.91 29.53
N HIS A 43 31.25 26.84 28.67
CA HIS A 43 29.85 26.85 29.07
C HIS A 43 29.47 25.60 29.87
N GLN A 44 29.81 24.41 29.36
CA GLN A 44 29.53 23.13 30.01
C GLN A 44 30.26 22.97 31.35
N ALA A 45 31.49 23.49 31.45
CA ALA A 45 32.25 23.57 32.70
C ALA A 45 31.75 24.66 33.67
N ASN A 46 30.75 25.47 33.29
CA ASN A 46 30.25 26.64 34.04
C ASN A 46 31.37 27.63 34.43
N ALA A 47 32.41 27.73 33.59
CA ALA A 47 33.66 28.39 33.94
C ALA A 47 33.65 29.92 33.75
N PHE A 48 32.62 30.49 33.10
CA PHE A 48 32.53 31.93 32.83
C PHE A 48 32.77 32.81 34.07
N ASN A 49 32.13 32.50 35.20
CA ASN A 49 32.31 33.30 36.42
C ASN A 49 33.71 33.14 37.06
N ASN A 50 34.46 32.08 36.73
CA ASN A 50 35.83 31.88 37.22
C ASN A 50 36.81 32.67 36.36
N ILE A 51 36.69 32.57 35.04
CA ILE A 51 37.50 33.34 34.08
C ILE A 51 37.34 34.85 34.32
N GLU A 52 36.12 35.33 34.51
CA GLU A 52 35.82 36.74 34.84
C GLU A 52 36.55 37.21 36.12
N LYS A 53 36.57 36.39 37.18
CA LYS A 53 37.32 36.67 38.42
C LYS A 53 38.82 36.68 38.18
N ILE A 54 39.36 35.71 37.44
CA ILE A 54 40.79 35.60 37.13
C ILE A 54 41.26 36.83 36.36
N VAL A 55 40.54 37.22 35.29
CA VAL A 55 40.85 38.42 34.49
C VAL A 55 40.74 39.68 35.34
N SER A 56 39.76 39.79 36.23
CA SER A 56 39.64 40.92 37.18
C SER A 56 40.85 41.03 38.12
N THR A 57 41.26 39.91 38.74
CA THR A 57 42.41 39.84 39.64
C THR A 57 43.72 40.18 38.93
N LEU A 58 43.92 39.66 37.71
CA LEU A 58 45.09 39.99 36.89
C LEU A 58 45.09 41.46 36.46
N THR A 59 43.91 42.03 36.15
CA THR A 59 43.77 43.44 35.76
C THR A 59 44.13 44.37 36.92
N HIS A 60 43.67 44.07 38.14
CA HIS A 60 43.98 44.90 39.31
C HIS A 60 45.49 44.96 39.59
N ASN A 61 46.14 43.78 39.58
CA ASN A 61 47.54 43.59 39.96
C ASN A 61 48.57 43.81 38.84
N SER A 62 48.14 44.11 37.61
CA SER A 62 49.07 44.34 36.51
C SER A 62 49.91 45.62 36.70
N ALA A 63 51.21 45.49 36.46
CA ALA A 63 52.21 46.54 36.62
C ALA A 63 52.26 47.54 35.44
N THR A 64 51.62 47.24 34.30
CA THR A 64 51.71 48.08 33.09
C THR A 64 50.33 48.49 32.56
N LEU A 65 50.25 49.72 32.03
CA LEU A 65 49.02 50.19 31.36
C LEU A 65 48.68 49.36 30.11
N TYR A 66 49.69 48.77 29.45
CA TYR A 66 49.52 47.95 28.26
C TYR A 66 48.82 46.61 28.57
N GLU A 67 49.29 45.88 29.58
CA GLU A 67 48.63 44.67 30.06
C GLU A 67 47.22 44.95 30.56
N LYS A 68 47.01 46.01 31.36
CA LYS A 68 45.69 46.44 31.83
C LYS A 68 44.72 46.69 30.66
N ALA A 69 45.17 47.39 29.62
CA ALA A 69 44.35 47.64 28.43
C ALA A 69 44.02 46.35 27.63
N ASN A 70 44.91 45.36 27.62
CA ASN A 70 44.67 44.09 26.95
C ASN A 70 43.72 43.18 27.75
N LEU A 71 43.87 43.12 29.08
CA LEU A 71 42.98 42.37 29.96
C LEU A 71 41.56 42.98 29.99
N GLN A 72 41.43 44.31 29.92
CA GLN A 72 40.12 44.95 29.77
C GLN A 72 39.43 44.55 28.45
N LYS A 73 40.13 44.62 27.30
CA LYS A 73 39.58 44.17 26.01
C LYS A 73 39.14 42.70 26.02
N LEU A 74 39.93 41.85 26.70
CA LEU A 74 39.56 40.45 26.93
C LEU A 74 38.27 40.35 27.74
N MET A 75 38.16 41.10 28.84
CA MET A 75 36.98 41.13 29.71
C MET A 75 35.72 41.59 28.96
N ASP A 76 35.83 42.65 28.15
CA ASP A 76 34.74 43.16 27.31
C ASP A 76 34.24 42.07 26.35
N ARG A 77 35.18 41.42 25.64
CA ARG A 77 34.87 40.33 24.71
C ARG A 77 34.30 39.09 25.41
N PHE A 78 34.80 38.78 26.60
CA PHE A 78 34.34 37.66 27.40
C PHE A 78 32.92 37.87 27.94
N THR A 79 32.56 39.13 28.21
CA THR A 79 31.19 39.53 28.58
C THR A 79 30.21 39.29 27.42
N GLU A 80 30.60 39.63 26.17
CA GLU A 80 29.80 39.29 24.98
C GLU A 80 29.57 37.77 24.86
N PHE A 81 30.62 36.96 25.04
CA PHE A 81 30.52 35.50 24.97
C PHE A 81 29.64 34.93 26.09
N LYS A 82 29.83 35.37 27.34
CA LYS A 82 29.02 34.97 28.49
C LYS A 82 27.52 35.22 28.26
N GLY A 83 27.18 36.31 27.58
CA GLY A 83 25.80 36.68 27.26
C GLY A 83 25.19 35.97 26.04
N SER A 84 25.99 35.37 25.15
CA SER A 84 25.52 34.86 23.85
C SER A 84 25.72 33.35 23.63
N VAL A 85 26.74 32.76 24.24
CA VAL A 85 27.09 31.33 24.09
C VAL A 85 26.00 30.40 24.66
N PRO A 86 25.42 30.63 25.86
CA PRO A 86 24.40 29.71 26.41
C PRO A 86 23.17 29.54 25.52
N ASP A 87 22.65 30.64 24.98
CA ASP A 87 21.50 30.63 24.06
C ASP A 87 21.86 29.98 22.72
N SER A 88 23.09 30.19 22.24
CA SER A 88 23.61 29.60 21.01
C SER A 88 23.75 28.07 21.14
N VAL A 89 24.34 27.57 22.23
CA VAL A 89 24.45 26.14 22.54
C VAL A 89 23.07 25.50 22.64
N THR A 90 22.19 26.06 23.49
CA THR A 90 20.83 25.54 23.68
C THR A 90 20.05 25.51 22.35
N THR A 91 20.28 26.49 21.47
CA THR A 91 19.65 26.55 20.14
C THR A 91 20.26 25.55 19.16
N ALA A 92 21.57 25.35 19.17
CA ALA A 92 22.24 24.34 18.36
C ALA A 92 21.76 22.92 18.73
N GLU A 93 21.79 22.56 20.02
CA GLU A 93 21.33 21.27 20.54
C GLU A 93 19.86 21.00 20.18
N ARG A 94 18.97 21.99 20.43
CA ARG A 94 17.55 21.89 20.09
C ARG A 94 17.33 21.69 18.58
N THR A 95 18.10 22.40 17.75
CA THR A 95 17.99 22.32 16.28
C THR A 95 18.54 20.98 15.76
N GLN A 96 19.64 20.48 16.35
CA GLN A 96 20.19 19.16 16.04
C GLN A 96 19.21 18.05 16.39
N ALA A 97 18.63 18.06 17.60
CA ALA A 97 17.63 17.10 18.04
C ALA A 97 16.36 17.14 17.14
N HIS A 98 15.93 18.34 16.76
CA HIS A 98 14.81 18.51 15.82
C HIS A 98 15.13 17.96 14.42
N SER A 99 16.32 18.24 13.89
CA SER A 99 16.80 17.73 12.60
C SER A 99 16.84 16.20 12.57
N ILE A 100 17.38 15.56 13.61
CA ILE A 100 17.38 14.09 13.75
C ILE A 100 15.95 13.54 13.78
N SER A 101 15.03 14.17 14.54
CA SER A 101 13.63 13.76 14.59
C SER A 101 12.93 13.86 13.23
N LEU A 102 13.16 14.94 12.47
CA LEU A 102 12.63 15.13 11.12
C LEU A 102 13.21 14.10 10.13
N LEU A 103 14.50 13.79 10.22
CA LEU A 103 15.16 12.80 9.39
C LEU A 103 14.56 11.41 9.60
N MET A 104 14.36 10.98 10.86
CA MET A 104 13.71 9.70 11.18
C MET A 104 12.27 9.65 10.64
N LYS A 105 11.49 10.72 10.81
CA LYS A 105 10.13 10.82 10.21
C LYS A 105 10.15 10.72 8.68
N SER A 106 11.11 11.36 8.02
CA SER A 106 11.28 11.29 6.57
C SER A 106 11.58 9.87 6.08
N ILE A 107 12.44 9.13 6.81
CA ILE A 107 12.77 7.73 6.49
C ILE A 107 11.53 6.83 6.66
N MET A 108 10.81 6.95 7.78
CA MET A 108 9.56 6.19 8.01
C MET A 108 8.50 6.47 6.93
N LEU A 109 8.32 7.74 6.55
CA LEU A 109 7.40 8.11 5.48
C LEU A 109 7.80 7.53 4.12
N LYS A 110 9.09 7.53 3.77
CA LYS A 110 9.59 6.91 2.54
C LYS A 110 9.35 5.39 2.51
N GLN A 111 9.59 4.71 3.62
CA GLN A 111 9.35 3.27 3.75
C GLN A 111 7.85 2.93 3.63
N SER A 112 7.00 3.68 4.33
CA SER A 112 5.54 3.54 4.25
C SER A 112 5.02 3.79 2.83
N LEU A 113 5.48 4.86 2.18
CA LEU A 113 5.12 5.18 0.80
C LEU A 113 5.51 4.06 -0.18
N ALA A 114 6.74 3.54 -0.09
CA ALA A 114 7.19 2.44 -0.93
C ALA A 114 6.35 1.17 -0.73
N HIS A 115 5.99 0.85 0.52
CA HIS A 115 5.14 -0.30 0.83
C HIS A 115 3.72 -0.16 0.24
N VAL A 116 3.09 1.01 0.40
CA VAL A 116 1.75 1.29 -0.15
C VAL A 116 1.77 1.32 -1.68
N GLN A 117 2.82 1.85 -2.31
CA GLN A 117 2.99 1.81 -3.76
C GLN A 117 3.07 0.38 -4.32
N GLU A 118 3.71 -0.53 -3.60
CA GLU A 118 3.81 -1.93 -4.05
C GLU A 118 2.47 -2.68 -3.87
N GLN A 119 1.76 -2.44 -2.76
CA GLN A 119 0.39 -2.95 -2.60
C GLN A 119 -0.56 -2.44 -3.70
N LEU A 120 -0.43 -1.16 -4.09
CA LEU A 120 -1.21 -0.55 -5.16
C LEU A 120 -0.95 -1.27 -6.50
N ARG A 121 0.32 -1.42 -6.91
CA ARG A 121 0.70 -2.14 -8.14
C ARG A 121 0.18 -3.58 -8.17
N SER A 122 0.30 -4.29 -7.05
CA SER A 122 -0.23 -5.65 -6.93
C SER A 122 -1.76 -5.68 -7.10
N SER A 123 -2.45 -4.68 -6.59
CA SER A 123 -3.92 -4.54 -6.70
C SER A 123 -4.35 -4.18 -8.13
N GLU A 124 -3.63 -3.27 -8.78
CA GLU A 124 -3.85 -2.88 -10.19
C GLU A 124 -3.62 -4.07 -11.14
N ALA A 125 -2.56 -4.86 -10.92
CA ALA A 125 -2.29 -6.08 -11.68
C ALA A 125 -3.39 -7.14 -11.47
N GLY A 126 -3.86 -7.32 -10.22
CA GLY A 126 -4.98 -8.20 -9.90
C GLY A 126 -6.28 -7.78 -10.59
N LEU A 127 -6.61 -6.48 -10.55
CA LEU A 127 -7.79 -5.91 -11.22
C LEU A 127 -7.70 -6.07 -12.75
N SER A 128 -6.53 -5.85 -13.35
CA SER A 128 -6.30 -6.08 -14.78
C SER A 128 -6.54 -7.53 -15.19
N LYS A 129 -6.09 -8.50 -14.37
CA LYS A 129 -6.36 -9.93 -14.62
C LYS A 129 -7.86 -10.23 -14.56
N ILE A 130 -8.54 -9.79 -13.50
CA ILE A 130 -9.99 -10.00 -13.33
C ILE A 130 -10.78 -9.36 -14.48
N SER A 131 -10.38 -8.18 -14.94
CA SER A 131 -11.03 -7.50 -16.07
C SER A 131 -10.95 -8.31 -17.37
N LYS A 132 -9.82 -8.95 -17.66
CA LYS A 132 -9.66 -9.81 -18.84
C LYS A 132 -10.45 -11.11 -18.74
N GLU A 133 -10.45 -11.72 -17.56
CA GLU A 133 -11.23 -12.94 -17.28
C GLU A 133 -12.74 -12.68 -17.41
N LYS A 134 -13.21 -11.51 -16.96
CA LYS A 134 -14.59 -11.05 -17.16
C LYS A 134 -14.92 -10.90 -18.66
N GLU A 135 -14.07 -10.22 -19.43
CA GLU A 135 -14.31 -9.99 -20.87
C GLU A 135 -14.39 -11.30 -21.68
N GLU A 136 -13.52 -12.26 -21.37
CA GLU A 136 -13.57 -13.62 -21.94
C GLU A 136 -14.89 -14.35 -21.58
N LEU A 137 -15.33 -14.27 -20.32
CA LEU A 137 -16.61 -14.85 -19.90
C LEU A 137 -17.81 -14.18 -20.58
N ASP A 138 -17.80 -12.85 -20.74
CA ASP A 138 -18.84 -12.11 -21.46
C ASP A 138 -18.95 -12.59 -22.92
N ILE A 139 -17.82 -12.83 -23.62
CA ILE A 139 -17.78 -13.39 -24.98
C ILE A 139 -18.37 -14.81 -25.02
N GLN A 140 -18.01 -15.69 -24.06
CA GLN A 140 -18.54 -17.04 -23.98
C GLN A 140 -20.05 -17.06 -23.72
N ILE A 141 -20.55 -16.17 -22.85
CA ILE A 141 -21.98 -16.00 -22.57
C ILE A 141 -22.74 -15.61 -23.84
N GLN A 142 -22.24 -14.64 -24.63
CA GLN A 142 -22.88 -14.24 -25.89
C GLN A 142 -22.94 -15.40 -26.90
N SER A 143 -21.86 -16.17 -27.04
CA SER A 143 -21.82 -17.36 -27.90
C SER A 143 -22.88 -18.41 -27.50
N LEU A 144 -23.05 -18.64 -26.19
CA LEU A 144 -24.08 -19.54 -25.65
C LEU A 144 -25.50 -19.02 -25.90
N ILE A 145 -25.74 -17.71 -25.78
CA ILE A 145 -27.02 -17.06 -26.09
C ILE A 145 -27.38 -17.29 -27.56
N SER A 146 -26.48 -16.94 -28.50
CA SER A 146 -26.73 -17.14 -29.94
C SER A 146 -26.94 -18.62 -30.31
N ARG A 147 -26.26 -19.55 -29.63
CA ARG A 147 -26.49 -20.99 -29.82
C ARG A 147 -27.88 -21.42 -29.31
N LYS A 148 -28.31 -20.91 -28.16
CA LYS A 148 -29.64 -21.17 -27.59
C LYS A 148 -30.75 -20.67 -28.52
N GLU A 149 -30.61 -19.49 -29.11
CA GLU A 149 -31.58 -18.91 -30.04
C GLU A 149 -31.77 -19.79 -31.29
N LYS A 150 -30.67 -20.23 -31.91
CA LYS A 150 -30.69 -21.18 -33.05
C LYS A 150 -31.39 -22.50 -32.70
N LEU A 151 -31.16 -23.02 -31.49
CA LEU A 151 -31.84 -24.25 -31.02
C LEU A 151 -33.34 -24.04 -30.80
N ILE A 152 -33.77 -22.86 -30.33
CA ILE A 152 -35.20 -22.52 -30.19
C ILE A 152 -35.87 -22.45 -31.55
N GLU A 153 -35.24 -21.85 -32.56
CA GLU A 153 -35.76 -21.80 -33.93
C GLU A 153 -35.86 -23.20 -34.56
N HIS A 154 -34.78 -23.99 -34.47
CA HIS A 154 -34.77 -25.37 -34.97
C HIS A 154 -35.84 -26.24 -34.29
N LYS A 155 -36.02 -26.08 -32.97
CA LYS A 155 -37.09 -26.75 -32.23
C LYS A 155 -38.47 -26.41 -32.79
N LYS A 156 -38.80 -25.12 -32.96
CA LYS A 156 -40.09 -24.67 -33.52
C LYS A 156 -40.36 -25.24 -34.92
N SER A 157 -39.34 -25.26 -35.78
CA SER A 157 -39.44 -25.85 -37.11
C SER A 157 -39.73 -27.36 -37.06
N THR A 158 -39.03 -28.07 -36.17
CA THR A 158 -39.23 -29.51 -35.95
C THR A 158 -40.62 -29.83 -35.39
N GLU A 159 -41.12 -29.04 -34.42
CA GLU A 159 -42.46 -29.17 -33.85
C GLU A 159 -43.55 -28.96 -34.92
N PHE A 160 -43.37 -27.98 -35.82
CA PHE A 160 -44.28 -27.73 -36.94
C PHE A 160 -44.30 -28.88 -37.96
N GLN A 161 -43.13 -29.43 -38.31
CA GLN A 161 -43.02 -30.60 -39.18
C GLN A 161 -43.71 -31.82 -38.55
N LEU A 162 -43.49 -32.07 -37.26
CA LEU A 162 -44.09 -33.18 -36.53
C LEU A 162 -45.62 -33.11 -36.53
N GLU A 163 -46.22 -31.95 -36.24
CA GLU A 163 -47.68 -31.81 -36.23
C GLU A 163 -48.27 -31.94 -37.64
N THR A 164 -47.55 -31.45 -38.66
CA THR A 164 -47.93 -31.65 -40.08
C THR A 164 -47.94 -33.13 -40.44
N THR A 165 -46.85 -33.87 -40.14
CA THR A 165 -46.76 -35.31 -40.39
C THR A 165 -47.82 -36.10 -39.63
N LYS A 166 -48.06 -35.76 -38.36
CA LYS A 166 -49.09 -36.38 -37.52
C LYS A 166 -50.50 -36.21 -38.11
N LYS A 167 -50.81 -35.04 -38.65
CA LYS A 167 -52.06 -34.79 -39.37
C LYS A 167 -52.18 -35.67 -40.62
N THR A 168 -51.13 -35.73 -41.46
CA THR A 168 -51.09 -36.59 -42.65
C THR A 168 -51.28 -38.07 -42.31
N VAL A 169 -50.57 -38.58 -41.29
CA VAL A 169 -50.73 -39.97 -40.82
C VAL A 169 -52.16 -40.24 -40.36
N SER A 170 -52.80 -39.30 -39.64
CA SER A 170 -54.19 -39.44 -39.22
C SER A 170 -55.18 -39.46 -40.39
N THR A 171 -54.95 -38.66 -41.43
CA THR A 171 -55.76 -38.67 -42.66
C THR A 171 -55.60 -40.00 -43.40
N ASN A 172 -54.37 -40.40 -43.70
CA ASN A 172 -54.08 -41.63 -44.44
C ASN A 172 -54.62 -42.88 -43.71
N LEU A 173 -54.56 -42.92 -42.37
CA LEU A 173 -55.12 -44.03 -41.58
C LEU A 173 -56.65 -44.08 -41.64
N SER A 174 -57.31 -42.93 -41.77
CA SER A 174 -58.76 -42.87 -41.96
C SER A 174 -59.17 -43.32 -43.37
N GLU A 175 -58.42 -42.92 -44.39
CA GLU A 175 -58.62 -43.35 -45.78
C GLU A 175 -58.38 -44.85 -45.94
N GLN A 176 -57.32 -45.39 -45.33
CA GLN A 176 -57.03 -46.82 -45.34
C GLN A 176 -58.20 -47.64 -44.76
N LYS A 177 -58.75 -47.23 -43.61
CA LYS A 177 -59.89 -47.93 -42.99
C LYS A 177 -61.16 -47.91 -43.85
N MET A 178 -61.39 -46.85 -44.62
CA MET A 178 -62.49 -46.79 -45.59
C MET A 178 -62.26 -47.80 -46.72
N ILE A 179 -61.05 -47.83 -47.29
CA ILE A 179 -60.67 -48.75 -48.36
C ILE A 179 -60.73 -50.21 -47.90
N ASP A 180 -60.25 -50.52 -46.69
CA ASP A 180 -60.31 -51.87 -46.12
C ASP A 180 -61.79 -52.37 -46.02
N GLY A 181 -62.71 -51.49 -45.62
CA GLY A 181 -64.16 -51.79 -45.58
C GLY A 181 -64.80 -51.93 -46.97
N GLU A 182 -64.42 -51.10 -47.95
CA GLU A 182 -64.85 -51.24 -49.34
C GLU A 182 -64.38 -52.58 -49.96
N ILE A 183 -63.14 -53.00 -49.63
CA ILE A 183 -62.57 -54.27 -50.04
C ILE A 183 -63.35 -55.46 -49.45
N GLU A 184 -63.65 -55.43 -48.15
CA GLU A 184 -64.45 -56.47 -47.49
C GLU A 184 -65.84 -56.59 -48.12
N GLN A 185 -66.53 -55.46 -48.35
CA GLN A 185 -67.82 -55.42 -49.02
C GLN A 185 -67.74 -55.94 -50.48
N ALA A 186 -66.68 -55.60 -51.22
CA ALA A 186 -66.46 -56.10 -52.58
C ALA A 186 -66.26 -57.62 -52.61
N TYR A 187 -65.50 -58.19 -51.66
CA TYR A 187 -65.32 -59.64 -51.53
C TYR A 187 -66.63 -60.35 -51.20
N GLU A 188 -67.43 -59.85 -50.26
CA GLU A 188 -68.76 -60.40 -49.97
C GLU A 188 -69.65 -60.42 -51.21
N ASN A 189 -69.71 -59.30 -51.93
CA ASN A 189 -70.54 -59.15 -53.13
C ASN A 189 -70.08 -60.10 -54.25
N TRP A 190 -68.76 -60.23 -54.46
CA TRP A 190 -68.18 -61.18 -55.41
C TRP A 190 -68.51 -62.63 -55.05
N PHE A 191 -68.40 -63.01 -53.77
CA PHE A 191 -68.71 -64.36 -53.30
C PHE A 191 -70.19 -64.70 -53.53
N LYS A 192 -71.11 -63.84 -53.08
CA LYS A 192 -72.56 -63.99 -53.30
C LYS A 192 -72.93 -64.06 -54.79
N ALA A 193 -72.22 -63.33 -55.65
CA ALA A 193 -72.40 -63.40 -57.11
C ALA A 193 -71.88 -64.72 -57.69
N LYS A 194 -70.76 -65.25 -57.20
CA LYS A 194 -70.20 -66.54 -57.59
C LYS A 194 -71.11 -67.70 -57.20
N GLU A 195 -71.66 -67.71 -55.99
CA GLU A 195 -72.64 -68.72 -55.55
C GLU A 195 -73.87 -68.75 -56.46
N LYS A 196 -74.46 -67.58 -56.74
CA LYS A 196 -75.60 -67.46 -57.68
C LYS A 196 -75.27 -67.99 -59.07
N LEU A 197 -74.06 -67.73 -59.58
CA LEU A 197 -73.62 -68.20 -60.89
C LEU A 197 -73.41 -69.72 -60.91
N VAL A 198 -72.87 -70.31 -59.84
CA VAL A 198 -72.74 -71.77 -59.70
C VAL A 198 -74.12 -72.43 -59.65
N LEU A 199 -75.07 -71.89 -58.88
CA LEU A 199 -76.45 -72.38 -58.82
C LEU A 199 -77.15 -72.28 -60.19
N ALA A 200 -77.01 -71.15 -60.89
CA ALA A 200 -77.56 -70.97 -62.23
C ALA A 200 -76.99 -71.96 -63.24
N ASN A 201 -75.68 -72.22 -63.19
CA ASN A 201 -75.02 -73.22 -64.04
C ASN A 201 -75.49 -74.65 -63.74
N ALA A 202 -75.70 -75.00 -62.46
CA ALA A 202 -76.25 -76.29 -62.06
C ALA A 202 -77.69 -76.48 -62.58
N SER A 203 -78.55 -75.47 -62.39
CA SER A 203 -79.90 -75.44 -62.93
C SER A 203 -79.94 -75.53 -64.47
N TRP A 204 -79.01 -74.87 -65.16
CA TRP A 204 -78.88 -74.95 -66.62
C TRP A 204 -78.46 -76.36 -67.08
N LYS A 205 -77.54 -77.01 -66.36
CA LYS A 205 -77.13 -78.40 -66.66
C LYS A 205 -78.30 -79.37 -66.47
N LEU A 206 -79.03 -79.26 -65.36
CA LEU A 206 -80.25 -80.06 -65.11
C LEU A 206 -81.33 -79.78 -66.16
N PHE A 207 -81.56 -78.51 -66.52
CA PHE A 207 -82.51 -78.16 -67.58
C PHE A 207 -82.14 -78.81 -68.91
N LYS A 208 -80.85 -78.78 -69.29
CA LYS A 208 -80.33 -79.45 -70.49
C LYS A 208 -80.54 -80.97 -70.44
N GLU A 209 -80.39 -81.58 -69.27
CA GLU A 209 -80.65 -83.02 -69.04
C GLU A 209 -82.15 -83.36 -69.08
N CYS A 210 -83.04 -82.42 -68.76
CA CYS A 210 -84.50 -82.64 -68.83
C CYS A 210 -85.12 -82.45 -70.23
N ILE A 211 -84.45 -81.75 -71.15
CA ILE A 211 -84.96 -81.45 -72.50
C ILE A 211 -84.41 -82.41 -73.57
N GLU A 212 -84.22 -83.69 -73.21
CA GLU A 212 -83.60 -84.73 -74.05
C GLU A 212 -84.06 -84.66 -75.53
N LEU A 213 -83.09 -84.33 -76.39
CA LEU A 213 -83.04 -84.59 -77.83
C LEU A 213 -82.04 -85.72 -78.07
#